data_AF-A0A1A3E893-F1
#
_entry.id   AF-A0A1A3E893-F1
#
_cell.length_a   1.000
_cell.length_b   1.000
_cell.length_c   1.000
_cell.angle_alpha   90.00
_cell.angle_beta   90.00
_cell.angle_gamma   90.00
#
_symmetry.space_group_name_H-M   'P 1'
#
loop_
_entity.id
_entity.type
_entity.pdbx_description
1 polymer ?
#
loop_
_entity_poly.entity_id
_entity_poly.type
_entity_poly.pdbx_seq_one_letter_code
_entity_poly.pdbx_strand_id
1 'polypeptide(L)'
;MPRPRIHDPDVVLDAVEDLVAQSGPTAVTIRAVSAAVGVSNGAIYHTFTSRAGLMGQAWLRAGRRFLALQTSLVDEAVANNDTGGPIEAVVAAADAAAVFAERHPGSSTLVLRVRREEVLADDVPEDVADELRSLDRLLVALMVRLAIAVWDRKDTAAVDAITSCVVDLPTALLLRRGRLGSGTARAQLHAAVRAVLAVKLPAARQHRG
;
A
#
# COMPACT_ATOMS: atom_id res chain seq x y z
N MET A 1 2.63 -16.11 -33.83
CA MET A 1 2.38 -16.07 -32.37
C MET A 1 3.72 -15.92 -31.65
N PRO A 2 3.88 -14.97 -30.72
CA PRO A 2 5.12 -14.85 -29.96
C PRO A 2 5.25 -16.06 -29.03
N ARG A 3 6.42 -16.70 -28.97
CA ARG A 3 6.72 -17.72 -27.96
C ARG A 3 6.57 -17.09 -26.56
N PRO A 4 5.89 -17.73 -25.60
CA PRO A 4 5.89 -17.27 -24.22
C PRO A 4 7.34 -17.15 -23.77
N ARG A 5 7.73 -16.00 -23.22
CA ARG A 5 9.04 -15.86 -22.58
C ARG A 5 9.08 -16.89 -21.46
N ILE A 6 10.02 -17.84 -21.54
CA ILE A 6 10.13 -19.00 -20.64
C ILE A 6 10.41 -18.57 -19.18
N HIS A 7 10.66 -17.28 -18.94
CA HIS A 7 10.83 -16.68 -17.62
C HIS A 7 10.09 -15.33 -17.58
N ASP A 8 8.78 -15.34 -17.36
CA ASP A 8 8.03 -14.13 -17.03
C ASP A 8 8.26 -13.80 -15.54
N PRO A 9 8.92 -12.68 -15.20
CA PRO A 9 9.13 -12.27 -13.82
C PRO A 9 7.81 -12.17 -13.04
N ASP A 10 6.70 -11.83 -13.69
CA ASP A 10 5.41 -11.69 -13.01
C ASP A 10 4.88 -13.01 -12.44
N VAL A 11 5.12 -14.14 -13.13
CA VAL A 11 4.74 -15.47 -12.62
C VAL A 11 5.53 -15.83 -11.35
N VAL A 12 6.80 -15.43 -11.29
CA VAL A 12 7.64 -15.61 -10.10
C VAL A 12 7.11 -14.77 -8.94
N LEU A 13 6.73 -13.52 -9.20
CA LEU A 13 6.17 -12.62 -8.19
C LEU A 13 4.76 -13.05 -7.73
N ASP A 14 3.94 -13.64 -8.60
CA ASP A 14 2.66 -14.25 -8.24
C ASP A 14 2.86 -15.39 -7.24
N ALA A 15 3.83 -16.28 -7.50
CA ALA A 15 4.16 -17.36 -6.57
C ALA A 15 4.69 -16.86 -5.21
N VAL A 16 5.42 -15.73 -5.19
CA VAL A 16 5.83 -15.09 -3.92
C VAL A 16 4.59 -14.61 -3.15
N GLU A 17 3.67 -13.91 -3.81
CA GLU A 17 2.43 -13.43 -3.19
C GLU A 17 1.60 -14.58 -2.60
N ASP A 18 1.46 -15.68 -3.34
CA ASP A 18 0.74 -16.87 -2.90
C ASP A 18 1.39 -17.53 -1.69
N LEU A 19 2.72 -17.71 -1.70
CA LEU A 19 3.46 -18.28 -0.58
C LEU A 19 3.34 -17.41 0.68
N VAL A 20 3.39 -16.09 0.53
CA VAL A 20 3.21 -15.15 1.66
C VAL A 20 1.79 -15.25 2.22
N ALA A 21 0.78 -15.28 1.36
CA ALA A 21 -0.61 -15.39 1.78
C ALA A 21 -0.91 -16.70 2.52
N GLN A 22 -0.31 -17.81 2.08
CA GLN A 22 -0.57 -19.15 2.62
C GLN A 22 0.26 -19.47 3.86
N SER A 23 1.53 -19.06 3.89
CA SER A 23 2.51 -19.55 4.87
C SER A 23 3.41 -18.46 5.46
N GLY A 24 3.17 -17.20 5.12
CA GLY A 24 3.91 -16.05 5.64
C GLY A 24 5.26 -15.79 4.94
N PRO A 25 5.90 -14.65 5.25
CA PRO A 25 7.11 -14.18 4.54
C PRO A 25 8.33 -15.10 4.70
N THR A 26 8.42 -15.86 5.79
CA THR A 26 9.52 -16.81 6.04
C THR A 26 9.45 -18.04 5.13
N ALA A 27 8.27 -18.38 4.61
CA ALA A 27 8.09 -19.50 3.68
C ALA A 27 8.64 -19.22 2.27
N VAL A 28 8.83 -17.93 1.92
CA VAL A 28 9.39 -17.53 0.64
C VAL A 28 10.89 -17.82 0.62
N THR A 29 11.25 -18.93 0.01
CA THR A 29 12.65 -19.30 -0.28
C THR A 29 12.85 -19.43 -1.78
N ILE A 30 14.07 -19.21 -2.27
CA ILE A 30 14.38 -19.38 -3.71
C ILE A 30 13.97 -20.78 -4.19
N ARG A 31 14.19 -21.81 -3.37
CA ARG A 31 13.78 -23.19 -3.67
C ARG A 31 12.27 -23.36 -3.71
N ALA A 32 11.53 -22.80 -2.75
CA ALA A 32 10.07 -22.90 -2.72
C ALA A 32 9.44 -22.21 -3.93
N VAL A 33 9.94 -21.02 -4.28
CA VAL A 33 9.49 -20.28 -5.47
C VAL A 33 9.85 -21.04 -6.74
N SER A 34 11.09 -21.51 -6.88
CA SER A 34 11.55 -22.34 -8.01
C SER A 34 10.66 -23.57 -8.22
N ALA A 35 10.33 -24.28 -7.14
CA ALA A 35 9.45 -25.44 -7.19
C ALA A 35 8.01 -25.08 -7.59
N ALA A 36 7.51 -23.93 -7.16
CA ALA A 36 6.15 -23.48 -7.47
C ALA A 36 5.96 -23.10 -8.95
N VAL A 37 6.96 -22.47 -9.58
CA VAL A 37 6.85 -21.95 -10.95
C VAL A 37 7.62 -22.76 -12.01
N GLY A 38 8.38 -23.79 -11.59
CA GLY A 38 9.14 -24.66 -12.50
C GLY A 38 10.36 -23.99 -13.14
N VAL A 39 10.89 -22.91 -12.56
CA VAL A 39 12.12 -22.23 -13.02
C VAL A 39 13.31 -22.62 -12.15
N SER A 40 14.53 -22.62 -12.70
CA SER A 40 15.72 -22.98 -11.91
C SER A 40 16.06 -21.89 -10.88
N ASN A 41 16.71 -22.27 -9.77
CA ASN A 41 17.25 -21.31 -8.80
C ASN A 41 18.15 -20.27 -9.47
N GLY A 42 18.98 -20.70 -10.43
CA GLY A 42 19.88 -19.81 -11.18
C GLY A 42 19.14 -18.76 -12.00
N ALA A 43 17.99 -19.11 -12.59
CA ALA A 43 17.15 -18.15 -13.30
C ALA A 43 16.55 -17.10 -12.33
N ILE A 44 16.15 -17.51 -11.12
CA ILE A 44 15.67 -16.56 -10.09
C ILE A 44 16.80 -15.63 -9.65
N TYR A 45 17.99 -16.16 -9.35
CA TYR A 45 19.13 -15.33 -8.97
C TYR A 45 19.57 -14.36 -10.07
N HIS A 46 19.52 -14.78 -11.34
CA HIS A 46 19.84 -13.89 -12.46
C HIS A 46 18.88 -12.70 -12.56
N THR A 47 17.59 -12.90 -12.30
CA THR A 47 16.57 -11.84 -12.43
C THR A 47 16.47 -10.97 -11.18
N PHE A 48 16.49 -11.57 -10.00
CA PHE A 48 16.17 -10.88 -8.74
C PHE A 48 17.39 -10.66 -7.85
N THR A 49 18.57 -11.14 -8.26
CA THR A 49 19.87 -11.01 -7.58
C THR A 49 19.98 -11.76 -6.25
N SER A 50 18.97 -11.67 -5.38
CA SER A 50 18.92 -12.28 -4.05
C SER A 50 17.48 -12.59 -3.63
N ARG A 51 17.32 -13.33 -2.53
CA ARG A 51 16.00 -13.50 -1.88
C ARG A 51 15.41 -12.16 -1.45
N ALA A 52 16.23 -11.26 -0.92
CA ALA A 52 15.82 -9.93 -0.50
C ALA A 52 15.39 -9.08 -1.71
N GLY A 53 16.11 -9.16 -2.83
CA GLY A 53 15.70 -8.52 -4.09
C GLY A 53 14.38 -9.06 -4.64
N LEU A 54 14.17 -10.38 -4.59
CA LEU A 54 12.89 -11.01 -4.97
C LEU A 54 11.74 -10.51 -4.09
N MET A 55 11.90 -10.51 -2.77
CA MET A 55 10.89 -10.04 -1.84
C MET A 55 10.62 -8.54 -2.00
N GLY A 56 11.67 -7.73 -2.19
CA GLY A 56 11.57 -6.30 -2.41
C GLY A 56 10.80 -5.96 -3.69
N GLN A 57 11.07 -6.68 -4.79
CA GLN A 57 10.32 -6.52 -6.05
C GLN A 57 8.84 -6.95 -5.90
N ALA A 58 8.56 -8.04 -5.18
CA ALA A 58 7.19 -8.47 -4.90
C ALA A 58 6.43 -7.43 -4.07
N TRP A 59 7.05 -6.92 -3.00
CA TRP A 59 6.47 -5.86 -2.18
C TRP A 59 6.23 -4.59 -2.99
N LEU A 60 7.19 -4.19 -3.82
CA LEU A 60 7.08 -3.00 -4.67
C LEU A 60 5.94 -3.13 -5.68
N ARG A 61 5.77 -4.30 -6.31
CA ARG A 61 4.63 -4.59 -7.19
C ARG A 61 3.31 -4.45 -6.45
N ALA A 62 3.21 -5.05 -5.27
CA ALA A 62 2.02 -4.97 -4.44
C ALA A 62 1.73 -3.52 -3.97
N GLY A 63 2.77 -2.78 -3.56
CA GLY A 63 2.66 -1.38 -3.12
C GLY A 63 2.22 -0.45 -4.24
N ARG A 64 2.74 -0.64 -5.47
CA ARG A 64 2.28 0.08 -6.67
C ARG A 64 0.80 -0.19 -6.97
N ARG A 65 0.38 -1.46 -6.93
CA ARG A 65 -1.03 -1.83 -7.10
C ARG A 65 -1.92 -1.19 -6.04
N PHE A 66 -1.48 -1.18 -4.79
CA PHE A 66 -2.22 -0.57 -3.69
C PHE A 66 -2.38 0.94 -3.89
N LEU A 67 -1.28 1.65 -4.17
CA LEU A 67 -1.32 3.10 -4.37
C LEU A 67 -2.15 3.48 -5.61
N ALA A 68 -2.06 2.71 -6.69
CA ALA A 68 -2.88 2.92 -7.89
C ALA A 68 -4.38 2.77 -7.58
N LEU A 69 -4.76 1.70 -6.85
CA LEU A 69 -6.14 1.50 -6.42
C LEU A 69 -6.60 2.65 -5.50
N GLN A 70 -5.79 3.02 -4.50
CA GLN A 70 -6.12 4.10 -3.58
C GLN A 70 -6.32 5.43 -4.32
N THR A 71 -5.48 5.71 -5.30
CA THR A 71 -5.59 6.91 -6.15
C THR A 71 -6.87 6.88 -6.99
N SER A 72 -7.21 5.74 -7.62
CA SER A 72 -8.46 5.56 -8.38
C SER A 72 -9.69 5.84 -7.52
N LEU A 73 -9.74 5.26 -6.31
CA LEU A 73 -10.87 5.43 -5.38
C LEU A 73 -11.02 6.90 -4.94
N VAL A 74 -9.89 7.59 -4.72
CA VAL A 74 -9.88 9.02 -4.42
C VAL A 74 -10.43 9.84 -5.60
N ASP A 75 -9.94 9.57 -6.81
CA ASP A 75 -10.33 10.32 -8.00
C ASP A 75 -11.81 10.08 -8.36
N GLU A 76 -12.31 8.85 -8.20
CA GLU A 76 -13.73 8.51 -8.33
C GLU A 76 -14.60 9.26 -7.31
N ALA A 77 -14.19 9.30 -6.04
CA ALA A 77 -14.92 10.02 -5.00
C ALA A 77 -14.98 11.54 -5.26
N VAL A 78 -13.90 12.13 -5.81
CA VAL A 78 -13.89 13.54 -6.21
C VAL A 78 -14.83 13.78 -7.40
N ALA A 79 -14.85 12.88 -8.38
CA ALA A 79 -15.66 13.03 -9.59
C ALA A 79 -17.18 12.95 -9.34
N ASN A 80 -17.61 12.26 -8.29
CA ASN A 80 -19.02 12.04 -7.99
C ASN A 80 -19.79 13.30 -7.53
N ASN A 81 -19.16 14.48 -7.43
CA ASN A 81 -19.79 15.82 -7.29
C ASN A 81 -20.83 15.99 -6.16
N ASP A 82 -20.84 15.10 -5.16
CA ASP A 82 -21.71 15.22 -3.99
C ASP A 82 -21.22 16.29 -2.99
N THR A 83 -22.13 16.76 -2.14
CA THR A 83 -21.80 17.67 -1.04
C THR A 83 -20.85 16.95 -0.07
N GLY A 84 -19.57 17.30 -0.08
CA GLY A 84 -18.53 16.67 0.75
C GLY A 84 -17.39 15.98 -0.02
N GLY A 85 -17.30 16.16 -1.35
CA GLY A 85 -16.27 15.52 -2.21
C GLY A 85 -14.87 15.34 -1.60
N PRO A 86 -14.21 16.37 -1.03
CA PRO A 86 -12.90 16.20 -0.39
C PRO A 86 -12.90 15.30 0.85
N ILE A 87 -13.97 15.32 1.66
CA ILE A 87 -14.12 14.43 2.82
C ILE A 87 -14.28 12.99 2.35
N GLU A 88 -15.15 12.76 1.36
CA GLU A 88 -15.40 11.41 0.83
C GLU A 88 -14.18 10.83 0.11
N ALA A 89 -13.35 11.67 -0.52
CA ALA A 89 -12.05 11.28 -1.04
C ALA A 89 -11.11 10.73 0.05
N VAL A 90 -11.08 11.35 1.24
CA VAL A 90 -10.29 10.84 2.37
C VAL A 90 -10.89 9.53 2.92
N VAL A 91 -12.22 9.43 3.00
CA VAL A 91 -12.90 8.19 3.41
C VAL A 91 -12.56 7.04 2.44
N ALA A 92 -12.59 7.29 1.13
CA ALA A 92 -12.22 6.33 0.11
C ALA A 92 -10.75 5.90 0.21
N ALA A 93 -9.84 6.87 0.45
CA ALA A 93 -8.43 6.57 0.69
C ALA A 93 -8.21 5.67 1.92
N ALA A 94 -8.93 5.94 3.01
CA ALA A 94 -8.85 5.17 4.26
C ALA A 94 -9.41 3.74 4.11
N ASP A 95 -10.48 3.57 3.32
CA ASP A 95 -11.11 2.26 3.07
C ASP A 95 -10.35 1.40 2.04
N ALA A 96 -9.38 2.00 1.32
CA ALA A 96 -8.65 1.34 0.24
C ALA A 96 -8.00 0.01 0.67
N ALA A 97 -7.54 -0.11 1.92
CA ALA A 97 -6.95 -1.36 2.44
C ALA A 97 -7.95 -2.53 2.44
N ALA A 98 -9.22 -2.27 2.75
CA ALA A 98 -10.27 -3.28 2.70
C ALA A 98 -10.57 -3.69 1.26
N VAL A 99 -10.73 -2.71 0.36
CA VAL A 99 -10.96 -2.95 -1.07
C VAL A 99 -9.78 -3.70 -1.71
N PHE A 100 -8.55 -3.38 -1.32
CA PHE A 100 -7.35 -4.04 -1.83
C PHE A 100 -7.27 -5.50 -1.39
N ALA A 101 -7.61 -5.80 -0.14
CA ALA A 101 -7.65 -7.17 0.36
C ALA A 101 -8.72 -8.02 -0.37
N GLU A 102 -9.83 -7.41 -0.77
CA GLU A 102 -10.88 -8.08 -1.56
C GLU A 102 -10.43 -8.35 -3.01
N ARG A 103 -9.78 -7.37 -3.67
CA ARG A 103 -9.39 -7.47 -5.10
C ARG A 103 -8.08 -8.21 -5.33
N HIS A 104 -7.13 -8.12 -4.39
CA HIS A 104 -5.77 -8.63 -4.53
C HIS A 104 -5.29 -9.30 -3.23
N PRO A 105 -5.87 -10.43 -2.81
CA PRO A 105 -5.57 -11.06 -1.52
C PRO A 105 -4.08 -11.37 -1.31
N GLY A 106 -3.38 -11.87 -2.34
CA GLY A 106 -1.94 -12.13 -2.31
C GLY A 106 -1.12 -10.86 -2.05
N SER A 107 -1.22 -9.88 -2.96
CA SER A 107 -0.57 -8.56 -2.83
C SER A 107 -0.91 -7.86 -1.51
N SER A 108 -2.15 -7.97 -1.02
CA SER A 108 -2.59 -7.33 0.21
C SER A 108 -1.85 -7.84 1.44
N THR A 109 -1.46 -9.12 1.45
CA THR A 109 -0.71 -9.69 2.57
C THR A 109 0.69 -9.08 2.65
N LEU A 110 1.36 -8.90 1.50
CA LEU A 110 2.69 -8.26 1.44
C LEU A 110 2.68 -6.82 1.97
N VAL A 111 1.72 -5.99 1.53
CA VAL A 111 1.73 -4.56 1.86
C VAL A 111 1.13 -4.28 3.23
N LEU A 112 0.11 -5.04 3.65
CA LEU A 112 -0.68 -4.72 4.85
C LEU A 112 -0.27 -5.53 6.10
N ARG A 113 0.45 -6.65 5.93
CA ARG A 113 0.80 -7.55 7.05
C ARG A 113 2.29 -7.78 7.19
N VAL A 114 3.06 -7.77 6.11
CA VAL A 114 4.52 -7.88 6.19
C VAL A 114 5.10 -6.50 6.43
N ARG A 115 5.82 -6.35 7.54
CA ARG A 115 6.52 -5.10 7.83
C ARG A 115 7.57 -4.86 6.78
N ARG A 116 7.70 -3.61 6.33
CA ARG A 116 8.76 -3.20 5.41
C ARG A 116 10.13 -3.63 5.93
N GLU A 117 10.37 -3.48 7.23
CA GLU A 117 11.64 -3.84 7.86
C GLU A 117 11.93 -5.34 7.80
N GLU A 118 10.90 -6.20 7.79
CA GLU A 118 11.06 -7.65 7.61
C GLU A 118 11.40 -8.03 6.16
N VAL A 119 10.97 -7.20 5.19
CA VAL A 119 11.34 -7.32 3.77
C VAL A 119 12.73 -6.73 3.52
N LEU A 120 13.08 -5.66 4.24
CA LEU A 120 14.28 -4.84 4.07
C LEU A 120 15.36 -5.10 5.12
N ALA A 121 15.37 -6.27 5.77
CA ALA A 121 16.27 -6.61 6.89
C ALA A 121 17.77 -6.77 6.49
N ASP A 122 18.25 -5.93 5.58
CA ASP A 122 19.57 -5.86 4.95
C ASP A 122 19.74 -6.78 3.71
N ASP A 123 20.46 -6.29 2.69
CA ASP A 123 20.72 -6.87 1.34
C ASP A 123 19.67 -6.67 0.23
N VAL A 124 18.79 -5.68 0.33
CA VAL A 124 17.97 -5.28 -0.83
C VAL A 124 18.82 -4.48 -1.83
N PRO A 125 18.80 -4.85 -3.13
CA PRO A 125 19.49 -4.09 -4.17
C PRO A 125 19.12 -2.60 -4.17
N GLU A 126 20.09 -1.71 -4.42
CA GLU A 126 19.89 -0.26 -4.28
C GLU A 126 18.80 0.27 -5.22
N ASP A 127 18.67 -0.27 -6.43
CA ASP A 127 17.60 0.06 -7.38
C ASP A 127 16.21 -0.22 -6.79
N VAL A 128 16.04 -1.36 -6.13
CA VAL A 128 14.79 -1.69 -5.43
C VAL A 128 14.56 -0.74 -4.25
N ALA A 129 15.61 -0.42 -3.48
CA ALA A 129 15.51 0.53 -2.38
C ALA A 129 15.11 1.94 -2.85
N ASP A 130 15.65 2.40 -3.98
CA ASP A 130 15.28 3.64 -4.66
C ASP A 130 13.81 3.67 -5.08
N GLU A 131 13.33 2.59 -5.69
CA GLU A 131 11.93 2.47 -6.12
C GLU A 131 10.97 2.46 -4.92
N LEU A 132 11.35 1.84 -3.81
CA LEU A 132 10.58 1.88 -2.55
C LEU A 132 10.51 3.30 -1.98
N ARG A 133 11.65 4.01 -1.91
CA ARG A 133 11.68 5.43 -1.50
C ARG A 133 10.82 6.29 -2.43
N SER A 134 10.78 5.97 -3.72
CA SER A 134 9.91 6.66 -4.68
C SER A 134 8.43 6.42 -4.37
N LEU A 135 8.04 5.19 -4.05
CA LEU A 135 6.67 4.86 -3.66
C LEU A 135 6.25 5.61 -2.39
N ASP A 136 7.13 5.71 -1.39
CA ASP A 136 6.88 6.47 -0.16
C ASP A 136 6.59 7.95 -0.48
N ARG A 137 7.38 8.56 -1.38
CA ARG A 137 7.16 9.94 -1.83
C ARG A 137 5.82 10.12 -2.52
N LEU A 138 5.38 9.15 -3.32
CA LEU A 138 4.08 9.21 -4.00
C LEU A 138 2.91 9.09 -3.00
N LEU A 139 3.03 8.25 -1.97
CA LEU A 139 2.05 8.18 -0.89
C LEU A 139 1.96 9.52 -0.13
N VAL A 140 3.11 10.12 0.20
CA VAL A 140 3.15 11.47 0.82
C VAL A 140 2.50 12.51 -0.09
N ALA A 141 2.77 12.48 -1.40
CA ALA A 141 2.15 13.38 -2.36
C ALA A 141 0.62 13.23 -2.39
N LEU A 142 0.09 12.01 -2.29
CA LEU A 142 -1.35 11.75 -2.18
C LEU A 142 -1.93 12.36 -0.89
N MET A 143 -1.25 12.20 0.25
CA MET A 143 -1.70 12.78 1.52
C MET A 143 -1.71 14.31 1.48
N VAL A 144 -0.69 14.92 0.88
CA VAL A 144 -0.62 16.38 0.67
C VAL A 144 -1.76 16.84 -0.25
N ARG A 145 -2.03 16.11 -1.34
CA ARG A 145 -3.15 16.40 -2.25
C ARG A 145 -4.49 16.42 -1.51
N LEU A 146 -4.74 15.43 -0.66
CA LEU A 146 -5.95 15.35 0.16
C LEU A 146 -6.02 16.50 1.18
N ALA A 147 -4.91 16.85 1.84
CA ALA A 147 -4.87 17.97 2.78
C ALA A 147 -5.22 19.31 2.11
N ILE A 148 -4.69 19.54 0.89
CA ILE A 148 -5.03 20.71 0.09
C ILE A 148 -6.51 20.69 -0.31
N ALA A 149 -7.04 19.53 -0.71
CA ALA A 149 -8.45 19.43 -1.09
C ALA A 149 -9.42 19.73 0.06
N VAL A 150 -9.08 19.33 1.30
CA VAL A 150 -9.95 19.52 2.47
C VAL A 150 -9.81 20.92 3.09
N TRP A 151 -8.59 21.46 3.17
CA TRP A 151 -8.32 22.70 3.93
C TRP A 151 -7.57 23.79 3.17
N ASP A 152 -7.21 23.58 1.90
CA ASP A 152 -6.30 24.45 1.13
C ASP A 152 -4.95 24.67 1.84
N ARG A 153 -4.47 23.62 2.53
CA ARG A 153 -3.24 23.65 3.35
C ARG A 153 -2.38 22.42 3.10
N LYS A 154 -1.07 22.59 3.21
CA LYS A 154 -0.05 21.54 3.12
C LYS A 154 0.94 21.55 4.28
N ASP A 155 0.62 22.24 5.36
CA ASP A 155 1.45 22.27 6.55
C ASP A 155 1.34 20.96 7.34
N THR A 156 2.26 20.78 8.30
CA THR A 156 2.36 19.58 9.12
C THR A 156 1.04 19.21 9.78
N ALA A 157 0.27 20.17 10.31
CA ALA A 157 -0.97 19.86 11.00
C ALA A 157 -2.05 19.30 10.05
N ALA A 158 -2.12 19.82 8.82
CA ALA A 158 -3.06 19.32 7.82
C ALA A 158 -2.65 17.93 7.30
N VAL A 159 -1.36 17.72 7.03
CA VAL A 159 -0.85 16.41 6.58
C VAL A 159 -0.99 15.36 7.68
N ASP A 160 -0.65 15.69 8.93
CA ASP A 160 -0.78 14.77 10.07
C ASP A 160 -2.24 14.31 10.26
N ALA A 161 -3.22 15.21 10.09
CA ALA A 161 -4.63 14.85 10.16
C ALA A 161 -5.04 13.86 9.05
N ILE A 162 -4.54 14.04 7.82
CA ILE A 162 -4.75 13.08 6.73
C ILE A 162 -4.05 11.75 7.04
N THR A 163 -2.81 11.78 7.55
CA THR A 163 -2.08 10.57 7.96
C THR A 163 -2.86 9.78 9.02
N SER A 164 -3.42 10.45 10.02
CA SER A 164 -4.30 9.79 11.00
C SER A 164 -5.50 9.11 10.36
N CYS A 165 -6.11 9.75 9.36
CA CYS A 165 -7.26 9.19 8.65
C CYS A 165 -6.92 8.02 7.73
N VAL A 166 -5.82 8.10 6.99
CA VAL A 166 -5.49 7.17 5.89
C VAL A 166 -4.55 6.04 6.34
N VAL A 167 -3.77 6.25 7.40
CA VAL A 167 -2.77 5.28 7.90
C VAL A 167 -3.16 4.76 9.27
N ASP A 168 -3.30 5.64 10.27
CA ASP A 168 -3.44 5.20 11.66
C ASP A 168 -4.79 4.54 11.95
N LEU A 169 -5.89 5.17 11.53
CA LEU A 169 -7.24 4.66 11.76
C LEU A 169 -7.48 3.30 11.07
N PRO A 170 -7.20 3.11 9.76
CA PRO A 170 -7.35 1.80 9.12
C PRO A 170 -6.45 0.74 9.77
N THR A 171 -5.23 1.12 10.16
CA THR A 171 -4.31 0.20 10.86
C THR A 171 -4.91 -0.27 12.19
N ALA A 172 -5.44 0.64 13.00
CA ALA A 172 -5.97 0.33 14.32
C ALA A 172 -7.32 -0.39 14.28
N LEU A 173 -8.22 0.03 13.38
CA LEU A 173 -9.60 -0.47 13.33
C LEU A 173 -9.75 -1.74 12.49
N LEU A 174 -8.97 -1.87 11.41
CA LEU A 174 -9.07 -2.97 10.45
C LEU A 174 -7.88 -3.92 10.57
N LEU A 175 -6.65 -3.45 10.33
CA LEU A 175 -5.48 -4.32 10.11
C LEU A 175 -5.07 -5.08 11.38
N ARG A 176 -4.76 -4.35 12.46
CA ARG A 176 -4.31 -4.94 13.73
C ARG A 176 -5.33 -5.88 14.36
N ARG A 177 -6.61 -5.72 14.02
CA ARG A 177 -7.73 -6.50 14.56
C ARG A 177 -8.20 -7.60 13.60
N GLY A 178 -7.63 -7.70 12.40
CA GLY A 178 -8.06 -8.67 11.38
C GLY A 178 -9.50 -8.48 10.89
N ARG A 179 -9.99 -7.22 10.84
CA ARG A 179 -11.40 -6.89 10.55
C ARG A 179 -11.65 -6.33 9.15
N LEU A 180 -10.76 -6.58 8.18
CA LEU A 180 -10.86 -6.06 6.81
C LEU A 180 -12.20 -6.40 6.12
N GLY A 181 -12.72 -7.62 6.32
CA GLY A 181 -14.01 -8.05 5.76
C GLY A 181 -15.24 -7.63 6.59
N SER A 182 -15.09 -6.89 7.68
CA SER A 182 -16.21 -6.51 8.55
C SER A 182 -16.86 -5.21 8.08
N GLY A 183 -18.06 -5.30 7.51
CA GLY A 183 -18.84 -4.13 7.12
C GLY A 183 -19.06 -3.13 8.26
N THR A 184 -19.32 -3.62 9.49
CA THR A 184 -19.42 -2.77 10.67
C THR A 184 -18.11 -2.06 11.01
N ALA A 185 -16.95 -2.72 10.88
CA ALA A 185 -15.65 -2.08 11.13
C ALA A 185 -15.34 -1.00 10.08
N ARG A 186 -15.70 -1.24 8.82
CA ARG A 186 -15.57 -0.26 7.74
C ARG A 186 -16.47 0.94 7.97
N ALA A 187 -17.73 0.73 8.37
CA ALA A 187 -18.63 1.83 8.75
C ALA A 187 -18.09 2.64 9.95
N GLN A 188 -17.52 1.96 10.96
CA GLN A 188 -16.85 2.62 12.09
C GLN A 188 -15.64 3.46 11.63
N LEU A 189 -14.82 2.92 10.73
CA LEU A 189 -13.69 3.65 10.13
C LEU A 189 -14.19 4.90 9.40
N HIS A 190 -15.19 4.78 8.52
CA HIS A 190 -15.71 5.91 7.76
C HIS A 190 -16.25 7.00 8.69
N ALA A 191 -17.01 6.62 9.73
CA ALA A 191 -17.50 7.56 10.72
C ALA A 191 -16.35 8.26 11.49
N ALA A 192 -15.32 7.51 11.88
CA ALA A 192 -14.16 8.06 12.58
C ALA A 192 -13.37 9.04 11.70
N VAL A 193 -13.14 8.71 10.43
CA VAL A 193 -12.47 9.61 9.47
C VAL A 193 -13.24 10.92 9.34
N ARG A 194 -14.56 10.86 9.10
CA ARG A 194 -15.39 12.07 9.01
C ARG A 194 -15.35 12.89 10.31
N ALA A 195 -15.36 12.24 11.47
CA ALA A 195 -15.27 12.92 12.76
C ALA A 195 -13.92 13.63 12.96
N VAL A 196 -12.80 13.02 12.58
CA VAL A 196 -11.48 13.66 12.63
C VAL A 196 -11.43 14.89 11.73
N LEU A 197 -11.93 14.77 10.49
CA LEU A 197 -11.90 15.87 9.52
C LEU A 197 -12.82 17.04 9.90
N ALA A 198 -13.84 16.81 10.73
CA ALA A 198 -14.70 17.85 11.28
C ALA A 198 -14.02 18.69 12.38
N VAL A 199 -12.88 18.24 12.92
CA VAL A 199 -12.12 19.00 13.93
C VAL A 199 -11.39 20.15 13.26
N LYS A 200 -11.58 21.37 13.77
CA LYS A 200 -10.86 22.54 13.30
C LYS A 200 -9.36 22.40 13.54
N LEU A 201 -8.57 22.46 12.48
CA LEU A 201 -7.11 22.45 12.58
C LEU A 201 -6.60 23.71 13.31
N PRO A 202 -5.50 23.59 14.08
CA PRO A 202 -4.85 24.76 14.66
C PRO A 202 -4.40 25.73 13.56
N ALA A 203 -4.29 27.00 13.91
CA ALA A 203 -3.78 28.03 13.00
C ALA A 203 -2.39 27.64 12.48
N ALA A 204 -2.14 27.89 11.18
CA ALA A 204 -0.85 27.60 10.59
C ALA A 204 0.24 28.39 11.34
N ARG A 205 1.27 27.68 11.83
CA ARG A 205 2.44 28.34 12.40
C ARG A 205 3.14 29.09 11.26
N GLN A 206 3.04 30.42 11.26
CA GLN A 206 3.88 31.25 10.41
C GLN A 206 5.34 30.98 10.81
N HIS A 207 6.14 30.44 9.90
CA HIS A 207 7.58 30.41 10.09
C HIS A 207 8.04 31.87 10.15
N ARG A 208 8.43 32.33 11.35
CA ARG A 208 9.27 33.53 11.47
C ARG A 208 10.59 33.18 10.77
N GLY A 209 10.87 33.89 9.68
CA GLY A 209 12.10 33.76 8.90
C GLY A 209 13.35 34.16 9.68
#